data_AF-A0AAX3KPI2-F1
#
_entry.id   AF-A0AAX3KPI2-F1
#
_cell.length_a   1.000
_cell.length_b   1.000
_cell.length_c   1.000
_cell.angle_alpha   90.00
_cell.angle_beta   90.00
_cell.angle_gamma   90.00
#
_symmetry.space_group_name_H-M   'P 1'
#
loop_
_entity.id
_entity.type
_entity.pdbx_description
1 polymer ?
#
loop_
_entity_poly.entity_id
_entity_poly.type
_entity_poly.pdbx_seq_one_letter_code
_entity_poly.pdbx_strand_id
1 'polypeptide(L)'
;MSSKYPVFSEFQVETALAEAAGLIFHPQLFRSMPKISLGQEGEQSQTEPPMDNWPGKIAAAYVRLPVLSNFIQACASDALRVLMADDPKANPTGLKADEMCSSAKAQAVLRSFIAQLIQRPSDAKWIGIIMFSLLRTSEETIGNAVSAEEMTDMTFAVSMMNSAIVSGDAWELGFVTKRTLTVPEIESSLRNHIASRVTIALSSMVAADPDAIFFEGQGVSSFH
;
A
#
# COMPACT_ATOMS: atom_id res chain seq x y z
N MET A 1 -5.81 13.72 -21.18
CA MET A 1 -6.32 12.48 -21.81
C MET A 1 -6.54 11.47 -20.69
N SER A 2 -7.77 10.97 -20.53
CA SER A 2 -8.10 10.00 -19.49
C SER A 2 -7.53 8.64 -19.89
N SER A 3 -6.32 8.34 -19.42
CA SER A 3 -5.77 6.99 -19.50
C SER A 3 -6.56 6.15 -18.51
N LYS A 4 -7.54 5.38 -19.01
CA LYS A 4 -8.15 4.33 -18.23
C LYS A 4 -7.05 3.32 -17.92
N TYR A 5 -6.56 3.32 -16.69
CA TYR A 5 -5.72 2.24 -16.18
C TYR A 5 -6.44 0.90 -16.40
N PRO A 6 -5.69 -0.22 -16.55
CA PRO A 6 -6.32 -1.51 -16.70
C PRO A 6 -7.16 -1.81 -15.45
N VAL A 7 -8.43 -2.15 -15.66
CA VAL A 7 -9.23 -2.76 -14.60
C VAL A 7 -8.76 -4.21 -14.47
N PHE A 8 -7.95 -4.48 -13.45
CA PHE A 8 -7.46 -5.81 -13.14
C PHE A 8 -8.61 -6.75 -12.73
N SER A 9 -8.51 -8.01 -13.15
CA SER A 9 -9.43 -9.06 -12.68
C SER A 9 -9.16 -9.40 -11.21
N GLU A 10 -10.15 -10.02 -10.55
CA GLU A 10 -10.02 -10.48 -9.16
C GLU A 10 -8.77 -11.37 -8.99
N PHE A 11 -8.57 -12.31 -9.92
CA PHE A 11 -7.41 -13.21 -9.92
C PHE A 11 -6.07 -12.48 -10.04
N GLN A 12 -5.98 -11.46 -10.90
CA GLN A 12 -4.76 -10.65 -11.04
C GLN A 12 -4.45 -9.87 -9.76
N VAL A 13 -5.48 -9.33 -9.12
CA VAL A 13 -5.35 -8.59 -7.85
C VAL A 13 -4.94 -9.54 -6.72
N GLU A 14 -5.62 -10.68 -6.61
CA GLU A 14 -5.32 -11.70 -5.60
C GLU A 14 -3.89 -12.21 -5.71
N THR A 15 -3.43 -12.50 -6.94
CA THR A 15 -2.05 -12.96 -7.18
C THR A 15 -1.02 -11.90 -6.74
N ALA A 16 -1.20 -10.64 -7.17
CA ALA A 16 -0.29 -9.57 -6.80
C ALA A 16 -0.26 -9.31 -5.29
N LEU A 17 -1.42 -9.43 -4.63
CA LEU A 17 -1.53 -9.29 -3.18
C LEU A 17 -0.94 -10.49 -2.42
N ALA A 18 -1.07 -11.71 -2.96
CA ALA A 18 -0.45 -12.89 -2.38
C ALA A 18 1.07 -12.81 -2.40
N GLU A 19 1.64 -12.34 -3.52
CA GLU A 19 3.08 -12.08 -3.64
C GLU A 19 3.53 -10.95 -2.67
N ALA A 20 2.72 -9.90 -2.52
CA ALA A 20 3.05 -8.76 -1.66
C ALA A 20 2.83 -9.01 -0.16
N ALA A 21 1.96 -9.96 0.22
CA ALA A 21 1.50 -10.14 1.60
C ALA A 21 2.65 -10.37 2.58
N GLY A 22 3.65 -11.17 2.19
CA GLY A 22 4.84 -11.43 3.02
C GLY A 22 5.67 -10.17 3.31
N LEU A 23 5.63 -9.18 2.42
CA LEU A 23 6.29 -7.88 2.58
C LEU A 23 5.41 -6.90 3.36
N ILE A 24 4.10 -6.86 3.06
CA ILE A 24 3.13 -5.96 3.72
C ILE A 24 3.06 -6.25 5.22
N PHE A 25 2.99 -7.53 5.58
CA PHE A 25 2.89 -7.99 6.97
C PHE A 25 4.23 -8.46 7.53
N HIS A 26 5.34 -8.07 6.91
CA HIS A 26 6.66 -8.44 7.39
C HIS A 26 6.87 -7.92 8.82
N PRO A 27 7.39 -8.72 9.78
CA PRO A 27 7.50 -8.33 11.19
C PRO A 27 8.33 -7.06 11.45
N GLN A 28 9.26 -6.72 10.55
CA GLN A 28 10.06 -5.49 10.66
C GLN A 28 9.32 -4.24 10.14
N LEU A 29 8.33 -4.43 9.27
CA LEU A 29 7.63 -3.34 8.59
C LEU A 29 6.27 -3.05 9.21
N PHE A 30 5.53 -4.12 9.49
CA PHE A 30 4.18 -4.03 10.03
C PHE A 30 4.19 -3.53 11.47
N ARG A 31 3.37 -2.53 11.76
CA ARG A 31 3.19 -1.99 13.10
C ARG A 31 1.73 -2.15 13.49
N SER A 32 1.49 -2.90 14.56
CA SER A 32 0.18 -2.98 15.16
C SER A 32 -0.27 -1.60 15.64
N MET A 33 -1.43 -1.17 15.15
CA MET A 33 -2.02 0.14 15.44
C MET A 33 -3.28 -0.02 16.29
N PRO A 34 -3.66 1.00 17.07
CA PRO A 34 -4.94 1.01 17.75
C PRO A 34 -6.08 0.86 16.74
N LYS A 35 -6.93 -0.14 16.96
CA LYS A 35 -8.18 -0.34 16.24
C LYS A 35 -9.23 0.59 16.83
N ILE A 36 -9.74 1.51 16.01
CA ILE A 36 -10.87 2.35 16.37
C ILE A 36 -12.12 1.77 15.71
N SER A 37 -13.00 1.15 16.49
CA SER A 37 -14.24 0.53 16.00
C SER A 37 -15.43 1.47 16.17
N LEU A 38 -16.38 1.45 15.23
CA LEU A 38 -17.63 2.20 15.36
C LEU A 38 -18.51 1.58 16.46
N GLY A 39 -18.68 2.30 17.57
CA GLY A 39 -19.69 1.97 18.60
C GLY A 39 -19.21 1.13 19.78
N GLN A 40 -17.91 0.84 19.90
CA GLN A 40 -17.32 0.32 21.13
C GLN A 40 -16.38 1.37 21.72
N GLU A 41 -16.89 2.16 22.67
CA GLU A 41 -16.02 2.81 23.64
C GLU A 41 -15.46 1.72 24.56
N GLY A 42 -14.14 1.58 24.58
CA GLY A 42 -13.44 0.70 25.52
C GLY A 42 -13.06 -0.67 24.95
N GLU A 43 -11.97 -0.70 24.20
CA GLU A 43 -10.78 -1.52 24.45
C GLU A 43 -9.79 -1.23 23.31
N GLN A 44 -8.53 -0.91 23.65
CA GLN A 44 -7.47 -0.75 22.64
C GLN A 44 -7.14 -2.15 22.08
N SER A 45 -7.91 -2.61 21.09
CA SER A 45 -7.51 -3.75 20.26
C SER A 45 -6.41 -3.28 19.30
N GLN A 46 -5.44 -4.15 19.03
CA GLN A 46 -4.39 -3.88 18.06
C GLN A 46 -4.79 -4.47 16.70
N THR A 47 -4.38 -3.82 15.61
CA THR A 47 -4.42 -4.48 14.30
C THR A 47 -3.49 -5.69 14.33
N GLU A 48 -4.09 -6.87 14.27
CA GLU A 48 -3.37 -8.14 14.14
C GLU A 48 -3.14 -8.45 12.66
N PRO A 49 -2.03 -9.13 12.29
CA PRO A 49 -1.84 -9.62 10.93
C PRO A 49 -3.08 -10.42 10.47
N PRO A 50 -3.43 -10.35 9.19
CA PRO A 50 -4.68 -10.92 8.73
C PRO A 50 -4.82 -12.42 9.01
N MET A 51 -6.05 -12.85 9.30
CA MET A 51 -6.47 -14.25 9.24
C MET A 51 -6.55 -14.76 7.79
N ASP A 52 -6.56 -16.09 7.62
CA ASP A 52 -6.59 -16.82 6.35
C ASP A 52 -7.29 -16.10 5.19
N ASN A 53 -6.62 -16.14 4.03
CA ASN A 53 -7.05 -15.62 2.73
C ASN A 53 -7.28 -14.09 2.63
N TRP A 54 -6.38 -13.29 3.21
CA TRP A 54 -6.37 -11.83 3.00
C TRP A 54 -6.31 -11.39 1.54
N PRO A 55 -5.43 -11.96 0.67
CA PRO A 55 -5.35 -11.55 -0.73
C PRO A 55 -6.70 -11.68 -1.46
N GLY A 56 -7.41 -12.80 -1.28
CA GLY A 56 -8.71 -13.03 -1.91
C GLY A 56 -9.79 -12.07 -1.39
N LYS A 57 -9.80 -11.75 -0.09
CA LYS A 57 -10.77 -10.80 0.49
C LYS A 57 -10.59 -9.39 -0.07
N ILE A 58 -9.35 -8.89 -0.13
CA ILE A 58 -9.06 -7.57 -0.68
C ILE A 58 -9.29 -7.54 -2.19
N ALA A 59 -8.96 -8.61 -2.91
CA ALA A 59 -9.24 -8.73 -4.34
C ALA A 59 -10.74 -8.65 -4.65
N ALA A 60 -11.56 -9.39 -3.90
CA ALA A 60 -13.01 -9.31 -4.00
C ALA A 60 -13.52 -7.89 -3.71
N ALA A 61 -12.98 -7.23 -2.67
CA ALA A 61 -13.33 -5.85 -2.34
C ALA A 61 -12.95 -4.88 -3.46
N TYR A 62 -11.75 -5.00 -4.04
CA TYR A 62 -11.28 -4.19 -5.16
C TYR A 62 -12.22 -4.23 -6.36
N VAL A 63 -12.66 -5.43 -6.77
CA VAL A 63 -13.56 -5.62 -7.92
C VAL A 63 -14.98 -5.11 -7.61
N ARG A 64 -15.46 -5.30 -6.38
CA ARG A 64 -16.83 -4.95 -5.98
C ARG A 64 -17.01 -3.48 -5.59
N LEU A 65 -15.94 -2.77 -5.25
CA LEU A 65 -15.98 -1.39 -4.76
C LEU A 65 -15.26 -0.44 -5.75
N PRO A 66 -16.01 0.22 -6.66
CA PRO A 66 -15.42 1.16 -7.62
C PRO A 66 -14.63 2.31 -6.97
N VAL A 67 -15.04 2.75 -5.77
CA VAL A 67 -14.33 3.81 -5.03
C VAL A 67 -12.91 3.36 -4.67
N LEU A 68 -12.75 2.11 -4.22
CA LEU A 68 -11.45 1.56 -3.86
C LEU A 68 -10.56 1.34 -5.09
N SER A 69 -11.10 0.73 -6.15
CA SER A 69 -10.31 0.47 -7.36
C SER A 69 -9.90 1.75 -8.08
N ASN A 70 -10.79 2.74 -8.18
CA ASN A 70 -10.45 4.05 -8.75
C ASN A 70 -9.36 4.76 -7.93
N PHE A 71 -9.46 4.72 -6.59
CA PHE A 71 -8.45 5.31 -5.71
C PHE A 71 -7.08 4.66 -5.89
N ILE A 72 -7.02 3.32 -5.90
CA ILE A 72 -5.75 2.59 -6.07
C ILE A 72 -5.12 2.87 -7.44
N GLN A 73 -5.93 2.90 -8.50
CA GLN A 73 -5.43 3.24 -9.84
C GLN A 73 -4.92 4.67 -9.93
N ALA A 74 -5.60 5.61 -9.28
CA ALA A 74 -5.18 7.00 -9.23
C ALA A 74 -3.85 7.14 -8.46
N CYS A 75 -3.72 6.47 -7.31
CA CYS A 75 -2.46 6.40 -6.55
C CYS A 75 -1.32 5.81 -7.37
N ALA A 76 -1.55 4.68 -8.07
CA ALA A 76 -0.55 4.06 -8.93
C ALA A 76 -0.10 5.03 -10.05
N SER A 77 -1.04 5.79 -10.63
CA SER A 77 -0.70 6.80 -11.62
C SER A 77 0.14 7.95 -11.08
N ASP A 78 -0.17 8.42 -9.87
CA ASP A 78 0.57 9.51 -9.25
C ASP A 78 1.97 9.03 -8.83
N ALA A 79 2.06 7.84 -8.25
CA ALA A 79 3.29 7.18 -7.86
C ALA A 79 4.23 6.92 -9.05
N LEU A 80 3.69 6.45 -10.19
CA LEU A 80 4.47 6.28 -11.41
C LEU A 80 5.14 7.60 -11.85
N ARG A 81 4.41 8.72 -11.79
CA ARG A 81 4.98 10.04 -12.13
C ARG A 81 6.11 10.43 -11.20
N VAL A 82 6.00 10.10 -9.91
CA VAL A 82 7.08 10.31 -8.93
C VAL A 82 8.29 9.46 -9.29
N LEU A 83 8.12 8.14 -9.50
CA LEU A 83 9.23 7.25 -9.85
C LEU A 83 9.95 7.62 -11.15
N MET A 84 9.25 8.18 -12.12
CA MET A 84 9.85 8.66 -13.37
C MET A 84 10.69 9.94 -13.18
N ALA A 85 10.42 10.72 -12.14
CA ALA A 85 11.11 11.97 -11.83
C ALA A 85 12.21 11.81 -10.78
N ASP A 86 12.20 10.71 -10.03
CA ASP A 86 13.11 10.44 -8.92
C ASP A 86 14.45 9.87 -9.42
N ASP A 87 15.55 10.11 -8.68
CA ASP A 87 16.83 9.43 -8.95
C ASP A 87 16.86 8.11 -8.17
N PRO A 88 16.76 6.94 -8.84
CA PRO A 88 16.73 5.64 -8.17
C PRO A 88 18.05 5.28 -7.46
N LYS A 89 19.09 6.11 -7.54
CA LYS A 89 20.37 5.93 -6.85
C LYS A 89 20.40 6.54 -5.44
N ALA A 90 19.47 7.41 -5.09
CA ALA A 90 19.43 8.04 -3.78
C ALA A 90 18.45 7.29 -2.87
N ASN A 91 18.84 7.02 -1.62
CA ASN A 91 17.84 6.68 -0.60
C ASN A 91 16.98 7.92 -0.37
N PRO A 92 15.64 7.79 -0.39
CA PRO A 92 14.76 8.94 -0.23
C PRO A 92 14.92 9.56 1.17
N THR A 93 14.78 10.88 1.23
CA THR A 93 14.85 11.63 2.50
C THR A 93 13.74 11.18 3.44
N GLY A 94 14.08 10.94 4.72
CA GLY A 94 13.11 10.55 5.75
C GLY A 94 12.98 9.04 5.98
N LEU A 95 13.76 8.22 5.26
CA LEU A 95 13.85 6.79 5.49
C LEU A 95 14.54 6.46 6.82
N LYS A 96 14.01 5.52 7.62
CA LYS A 96 14.68 5.05 8.84
C LYS A 96 15.84 4.12 8.50
N ALA A 97 16.82 4.01 9.39
CA ALA A 97 18.06 3.25 9.15
C ALA A 97 17.82 1.75 8.88
N ASP A 98 16.82 1.16 9.54
CA ASP A 98 16.35 -0.22 9.37
C ASP A 98 15.55 -0.44 8.08
N GLU A 99 15.06 0.63 7.46
CA GLU A 99 14.30 0.60 6.21
C GLU A 99 15.23 0.83 4.98
N MET A 100 16.52 1.12 5.21
CA MET A 100 17.49 1.45 4.17
C MET A 100 17.93 0.23 3.36
N CYS A 101 17.89 0.37 2.03
CA CYS A 101 18.58 -0.52 1.10
C CYS A 101 20.11 -0.34 1.22
N SER A 102 20.70 -0.94 2.25
CA SER A 102 22.14 -0.83 2.55
C SER A 102 23.00 -1.86 1.81
N SER A 103 22.43 -3.01 1.43
CA SER A 103 23.15 -4.05 0.70
C SER A 103 23.17 -3.78 -0.81
N ALA A 104 24.27 -4.15 -1.48
CA ALA A 104 24.39 -4.02 -2.93
C ALA A 104 23.30 -4.81 -3.69
N LYS A 105 22.86 -5.94 -3.11
CA LYS A 105 21.76 -6.76 -3.61
C LYS A 105 20.43 -5.99 -3.55
N ALA A 106 20.06 -5.48 -2.38
CA ALA A 106 18.83 -4.70 -2.21
C ALA A 106 18.79 -3.50 -3.15
N GLN A 107 19.90 -2.76 -3.28
CA GLN A 107 19.99 -1.64 -4.22
C GLN A 107 19.86 -2.07 -5.70
N ALA A 108 20.35 -3.25 -6.07
CA ALA A 108 20.19 -3.79 -7.42
C ALA A 108 18.72 -4.19 -7.69
N VAL A 109 18.08 -4.86 -6.72
CA VAL A 109 16.66 -5.25 -6.79
C VAL A 109 15.77 -4.03 -6.89
N LEU A 110 15.92 -3.04 -6.00
CA LEU A 110 15.14 -1.80 -6.00
C LEU A 110 15.22 -1.08 -7.36
N ARG A 111 16.44 -0.91 -7.89
CA ARG A 111 16.64 -0.26 -9.20
C ARG A 111 16.00 -1.04 -10.34
N SER A 112 16.18 -2.36 -10.37
CA SER A 112 15.59 -3.22 -11.40
C SER A 112 14.06 -3.18 -11.33
N PHE A 113 13.49 -3.26 -10.14
CA PHE A 113 12.05 -3.28 -9.94
C PHE A 113 11.40 -1.93 -10.28
N ILE A 114 11.98 -0.80 -9.87
CA ILE A 114 11.52 0.54 -10.29
C ILE A 114 11.54 0.66 -11.82
N ALA A 115 12.61 0.23 -12.48
CA ALA A 115 12.69 0.26 -13.94
C ALA A 115 11.60 -0.59 -14.60
N GLN A 116 11.28 -1.76 -14.03
CA GLN A 116 10.20 -2.62 -14.51
C GLN A 116 8.83 -1.95 -14.35
N LEU A 117 8.55 -1.34 -13.20
CA LEU A 117 7.28 -0.62 -12.95
C LEU A 117 7.09 0.56 -13.90
N ILE A 118 8.17 1.28 -14.22
CA ILE A 118 8.13 2.37 -15.21
C ILE A 118 7.86 1.84 -16.62
N GLN A 119 8.49 0.71 -17.00
CA GLN A 119 8.28 0.08 -18.31
C GLN A 119 6.90 -0.59 -18.44
N ARG A 120 6.33 -1.06 -17.32
CA ARG A 120 5.05 -1.77 -17.25
C ARG A 120 4.12 -1.05 -16.26
N PRO A 121 3.60 0.14 -16.61
CA PRO A 121 2.69 0.90 -15.73
C PRO A 121 1.35 0.17 -15.48
N SER A 122 1.04 -0.81 -16.33
CA SER A 122 -0.14 -1.67 -16.25
C SER A 122 0.07 -2.93 -15.41
N ASP A 123 1.14 -3.03 -14.62
CA ASP A 123 1.42 -4.22 -13.79
C ASP A 123 0.52 -4.26 -12.54
N ALA A 124 -0.06 -5.43 -12.23
CA ALA A 124 -0.91 -5.62 -11.05
C ALA A 124 -0.12 -5.47 -9.74
N LYS A 125 1.22 -5.58 -9.76
CA LYS A 125 2.09 -5.33 -8.60
C LYS A 125 1.94 -3.92 -8.01
N TRP A 126 1.47 -2.96 -8.80
CA TRP A 126 1.06 -1.65 -8.28
C TRP A 126 0.05 -1.74 -7.14
N ILE A 127 -0.86 -2.72 -7.18
CA ILE A 127 -1.85 -2.89 -6.11
C ILE A 127 -1.16 -3.21 -4.78
N GLY A 128 -0.21 -4.14 -4.77
CA GLY A 128 0.56 -4.46 -3.55
C GLY A 128 1.34 -3.25 -3.02
N ILE A 129 1.99 -2.50 -3.90
CA ILE A 129 2.76 -1.30 -3.54
C ILE A 129 1.86 -0.23 -2.93
N ILE A 130 0.71 0.05 -3.56
CA ILE A 130 -0.23 1.07 -3.09
C ILE A 130 -0.89 0.63 -1.78
N MET A 131 -1.26 -0.64 -1.63
CA MET A 131 -1.82 -1.15 -0.37
C MET A 131 -0.81 -1.03 0.77
N PHE A 132 0.45 -1.39 0.53
CA PHE A 132 1.51 -1.19 1.51
C PHE A 132 1.71 0.29 1.86
N SER A 133 1.80 1.15 0.84
CA SER A 133 1.99 2.59 1.01
C SER A 133 0.83 3.26 1.76
N LEU A 134 -0.39 2.80 1.52
CA LEU A 134 -1.60 3.23 2.21
C LEU A 134 -1.57 2.83 3.69
N LEU A 135 -1.19 1.59 4.00
CA LEU A 135 -1.03 1.14 5.38
C LEU A 135 0.02 1.97 6.11
N ARG A 136 1.19 2.17 5.51
CA ARG A 136 2.28 3.00 6.07
C ARG A 136 1.87 4.46 6.29
N THR A 137 1.21 5.06 5.32
CA THR A 137 0.67 6.42 5.43
C THR A 137 -0.34 6.51 6.59
N SER A 138 -1.16 5.47 6.75
CA SER A 138 -2.14 5.40 7.81
C SER A 138 -1.49 5.26 9.19
N GLU A 139 -0.51 4.36 9.32
CA GLU A 139 0.28 4.17 10.54
C GLU A 139 0.96 5.46 10.99
N GLU A 140 1.61 6.17 10.07
CA GLU A 140 2.27 7.45 10.37
C GLU A 140 1.26 8.53 10.77
N THR A 141 0.14 8.64 10.06
CA THR A 141 -0.91 9.62 10.36
C THR A 141 -1.47 9.41 11.77
N ILE A 142 -1.81 8.16 12.10
CA ILE A 142 -2.33 7.80 13.43
C ILE A 142 -1.26 7.99 14.51
N GLY A 143 -0.03 7.54 14.27
CA GLY A 143 1.07 7.68 15.22
C GLY A 143 1.39 9.14 15.56
N ASN A 144 1.38 10.02 14.56
CA ASN A 144 1.58 11.45 14.74
C ASN A 144 0.43 12.09 15.53
N ALA A 145 -0.81 11.77 15.19
CA ALA A 145 -1.99 12.27 15.90
C ALA A 145 -2.03 11.82 17.37
N VAL A 146 -1.68 10.57 17.66
CA VAL A 146 -1.53 10.06 19.04
C VAL A 146 -0.43 10.82 19.78
N SER A 147 0.73 11.01 19.15
CA SER A 147 1.87 11.68 19.78
C SER A 147 1.61 13.17 20.03
N ALA A 148 0.79 13.80 19.19
CA ALA A 148 0.39 15.20 19.30
C ALA A 148 -0.85 15.42 20.18
N GLU A 149 -1.50 14.34 20.66
CA GLU A 149 -2.80 14.39 21.35
C GLU A 149 -3.92 15.05 20.53
N GLU A 150 -3.81 15.03 19.20
CA GLU A 150 -4.74 15.68 18.25
C GLU A 150 -5.47 14.65 17.40
N MET A 151 -6.54 14.06 17.96
CA MET A 151 -7.42 13.16 17.23
C MET A 151 -8.42 13.95 16.39
N THR A 152 -8.26 13.92 15.06
CA THR A 152 -9.17 14.53 14.10
C THR A 152 -10.09 13.51 13.46
N ASP A 153 -11.19 13.96 12.83
CA ASP A 153 -12.05 13.10 12.01
C ASP A 153 -11.26 12.38 10.90
N MET A 154 -10.20 13.02 10.37
CA MET A 154 -9.30 12.40 9.40
C MET A 154 -8.49 11.26 10.03
N THR A 155 -8.00 11.43 11.25
CA THR A 155 -7.28 10.38 11.98
C THR A 155 -8.18 9.19 12.26
N PHE A 156 -9.44 9.46 12.65
CA PHE A 156 -10.46 8.43 12.87
C PHE A 156 -10.78 7.66 11.58
N ALA A 157 -11.04 8.38 10.49
CA ALA A 157 -11.26 7.83 9.16
C ALA A 157 -10.12 6.93 8.68
N VAL A 158 -8.87 7.38 8.85
CA VAL A 158 -7.66 6.66 8.45
C VAL A 158 -7.42 5.43 9.33
N SER A 159 -7.71 5.51 10.64
CA SER A 159 -7.63 4.36 11.55
C SER A 159 -8.63 3.26 11.19
N MET A 160 -9.90 3.61 10.93
CA MET A 160 -10.89 2.64 10.48
C MET A 160 -10.48 1.99 9.16
N MET A 161 -9.92 2.77 8.22
CA MET A 161 -9.49 2.25 6.93
C MET A 161 -8.31 1.28 7.10
N ASN A 162 -7.33 1.62 7.93
CA ASN A 162 -6.22 0.73 8.27
C ASN A 162 -6.72 -0.60 8.86
N SER A 163 -7.62 -0.54 9.85
CA SER A 163 -8.23 -1.73 10.46
C SER A 163 -8.97 -2.61 9.43
N ALA A 164 -9.80 -1.99 8.58
CA ALA A 164 -10.58 -2.70 7.58
C ALA A 164 -9.67 -3.35 6.51
N ILE A 165 -8.59 -2.68 6.12
CA ILE A 165 -7.59 -3.24 5.21
C ILE A 165 -6.87 -4.42 5.86
N VAL A 166 -6.37 -4.27 7.09
CA VAL A 166 -5.59 -5.31 7.76
C VAL A 166 -6.45 -6.55 8.02
N SER A 167 -7.70 -6.38 8.47
CA SER A 167 -8.61 -7.50 8.71
C SER A 167 -9.13 -8.18 7.42
N GLY A 168 -9.05 -7.48 6.29
CA GLY A 168 -9.68 -7.93 5.05
C GLY A 168 -11.21 -7.93 5.12
N ASP A 169 -11.82 -7.14 6.01
CA ASP A 169 -13.28 -7.03 6.10
C ASP A 169 -13.81 -6.21 4.91
N ALA A 170 -14.31 -6.90 3.89
CA ALA A 170 -14.85 -6.27 2.69
C ALA A 170 -16.06 -5.37 2.95
N TRP A 171 -16.86 -5.65 3.99
CA TRP A 171 -18.00 -4.83 4.35
C TRP A 171 -17.55 -3.53 5.03
N GLU A 172 -16.66 -3.64 6.02
CA GLU A 172 -16.08 -2.48 6.70
C GLU A 172 -15.29 -1.61 5.71
N LEU A 173 -14.52 -2.23 4.81
CA LEU A 173 -13.83 -1.54 3.73
C LEU A 173 -14.81 -0.77 2.83
N GLY A 174 -15.92 -1.39 2.43
CA GLY A 174 -16.94 -0.75 1.61
C GLY A 174 -17.60 0.45 2.31
N PHE A 175 -17.81 0.37 3.62
CA PHE A 175 -18.37 1.45 4.41
C PHE A 175 -17.37 2.59 4.59
N VAL A 176 -16.15 2.28 5.03
CA VAL A 176 -15.12 3.27 5.34
C VAL A 176 -14.66 3.97 4.08
N THR A 177 -14.35 3.26 2.99
CA THR A 177 -13.93 3.89 1.73
C THR A 177 -14.98 4.83 1.16
N LYS A 178 -16.27 4.51 1.30
CA LYS A 178 -17.36 5.42 0.91
C LYS A 178 -17.50 6.65 1.79
N ARG A 179 -16.97 6.65 3.01
CA ARG A 179 -16.96 7.82 3.91
C ARG A 179 -15.68 8.64 3.77
N THR A 180 -14.56 7.99 3.50
CA THR A 180 -13.24 8.63 3.50
C THR A 180 -12.84 9.09 2.11
N LEU A 181 -12.94 8.21 1.11
CA LEU A 181 -12.43 8.46 -0.24
C LEU A 181 -13.43 9.21 -1.14
N THR A 182 -14.65 9.47 -0.67
CA THR A 182 -15.61 10.34 -1.37
C THR A 182 -15.49 11.81 -0.95
N VAL A 183 -14.70 12.10 0.09
CA VAL A 183 -14.39 13.47 0.50
C VAL A 183 -13.14 13.91 -0.28
N PRO A 184 -13.25 14.84 -1.25
CA PRO A 184 -12.16 15.16 -2.16
C PRO A 184 -10.86 15.57 -1.47
N GLU A 185 -10.96 16.34 -0.39
CA GLU A 185 -9.79 16.82 0.37
C GLU A 185 -9.03 15.66 1.03
N ILE A 186 -9.77 14.68 1.58
CA ILE A 186 -9.18 13.50 2.22
C ILE A 186 -8.56 12.59 1.16
N GLU A 187 -9.29 12.32 0.07
CA GLU A 187 -8.83 11.50 -1.04
C GLU A 187 -7.54 12.06 -1.66
N SER A 188 -7.52 13.35 -1.97
CA SER A 188 -6.38 14.00 -2.61
C SER A 188 -5.20 14.14 -1.66
N SER A 189 -5.44 14.40 -0.36
CA SER A 189 -4.39 14.41 0.66
C SER A 189 -3.72 13.04 0.78
N LEU A 190 -4.50 11.96 0.89
CA LEU A 190 -3.99 10.60 0.96
C LEU A 190 -3.21 10.21 -0.31
N ARG A 191 -3.73 10.54 -1.49
CA ARG A 191 -3.03 10.29 -2.77
C ARG A 191 -1.69 10.99 -2.84
N ASN A 192 -1.65 12.27 -2.51
CA ASN A 192 -0.41 13.04 -2.53
C ASN A 192 0.62 12.46 -1.54
N HIS A 193 0.16 12.05 -0.36
CA HIS A 193 1.03 11.44 0.63
C HIS A 193 1.57 10.07 0.17
N ILE A 194 0.71 9.20 -0.37
CA ILE A 194 1.11 7.91 -0.93
C ILE A 194 2.09 8.08 -2.08
N ALA A 195 1.79 8.97 -3.03
CA ALA A 195 2.65 9.20 -4.19
C ALA A 195 4.03 9.72 -3.76
N SER A 196 4.09 10.69 -2.85
CA SER A 196 5.36 11.25 -2.35
C SER A 196 6.21 10.24 -1.55
N ARG A 197 5.61 9.16 -1.05
CA ARG A 197 6.30 8.14 -0.24
C ARG A 197 6.47 6.80 -0.94
N VAL A 198 6.08 6.68 -2.20
CA VAL A 198 6.17 5.38 -2.89
C VAL A 198 7.61 4.86 -2.97
N THR A 199 8.60 5.75 -3.16
CA THR A 199 10.02 5.36 -3.16
C THR A 199 10.45 4.82 -1.78
N ILE A 200 9.97 5.45 -0.69
CA ILE A 200 10.21 4.98 0.70
C ILE A 200 9.59 3.60 0.90
N ALA A 201 8.34 3.43 0.45
CA ALA A 201 7.62 2.17 0.56
C ALA A 201 8.36 1.05 -0.18
N LEU A 202 8.76 1.28 -1.43
CA LEU A 202 9.54 0.31 -2.22
C LEU A 202 10.90 -0.01 -1.58
N SER A 203 11.64 0.99 -1.13
CA SER A 203 12.91 0.75 -0.43
C SER A 203 12.70 -0.10 0.82
N SER A 204 11.65 0.17 1.60
CA SER A 204 11.35 -0.57 2.83
C SER A 204 11.00 -2.02 2.52
N MET A 205 10.16 -2.28 1.51
CA MET A 205 9.81 -3.63 1.08
C MET A 205 11.06 -4.40 0.61
N VAL A 206 11.93 -3.78 -0.19
CA VAL A 206 13.16 -4.44 -0.69
C VAL A 206 14.20 -4.64 0.42
N ALA A 207 14.28 -3.72 1.38
CA ALA A 207 15.18 -3.85 2.52
C ALA A 207 14.76 -5.01 3.45
N ALA A 208 13.46 -5.23 3.62
CA ALA A 208 12.92 -6.31 4.45
C ALA A 208 13.20 -7.70 3.85
N ASP A 209 12.95 -7.89 2.55
CA ASP A 209 13.24 -9.14 1.87
C ASP A 209 13.53 -8.92 0.37
N PRO A 210 14.80 -8.77 -0.03
CA PRO A 210 15.17 -8.57 -1.43
C PRO A 210 14.99 -9.83 -2.30
N ASP A 211 14.69 -10.99 -1.70
CA ASP A 211 14.46 -12.27 -2.38
C ASP A 211 12.98 -12.60 -2.56
N ALA A 212 12.08 -11.71 -2.12
CA ALA A 212 10.65 -11.93 -2.25
C ALA A 212 10.24 -12.09 -3.73
N ILE A 213 9.39 -13.09 -4.00
CA ILE A 213 8.80 -13.38 -5.32
C ILE A 213 8.11 -12.14 -5.94
N PHE A 214 7.64 -11.24 -5.09
CA PHE A 214 7.08 -9.96 -5.48
C PHE A 214 8.02 -9.11 -6.34
N PHE A 215 9.34 -9.22 -6.18
CA PHE A 215 10.33 -8.48 -6.96
C PHE A 215 10.81 -9.21 -8.21
N GLU A 216 10.45 -10.49 -8.37
CA GLU A 216 10.74 -11.21 -9.59
C GLU A 216 9.95 -10.56 -10.74
N GLY A 217 10.65 -10.11 -11.77
CA GLY A 217 9.97 -9.73 -13.00
C GLY A 217 9.27 -10.96 -13.53
N GLN A 218 8.05 -10.84 -14.07
CA GLN A 218 7.52 -11.90 -14.92
C GLN A 218 8.56 -12.12 -16.00
N GLY A 219 9.32 -13.21 -15.82
CA GLY A 219 10.33 -13.64 -16.75
C GLY A 219 9.68 -13.65 -18.11
N VAL A 220 10.44 -13.21 -19.11
CA VAL A 220 10.20 -13.55 -20.51
C VAL A 220 9.54 -14.92 -20.53
N SER A 221 8.29 -15.01 -20.97
CA SER A 221 7.66 -16.29 -21.28
C SER A 221 8.60 -16.96 -22.26
N SER A 222 9.47 -17.84 -21.74
CA SER A 222 10.20 -18.81 -22.53
C SER A 222 9.15 -19.81 -22.94
N PHE A 223 8.39 -19.46 -23.96
CA PHE A 223 7.74 -20.44 -24.81
C PHE A 223 8.87 -21.24 -25.45
N HIS A 224 9.12 -22.41 -24.87
CA HIS A 224 9.63 -23.57 -25.59
C HIS A 224 8.44 -24.39 -26.08
#